data_AF-A0A672KVA9-F1
#
_entry.id   AF-A0A672KVA9-F1
#
_cell.length_a   1.000
_cell.length_b   1.000
_cell.length_c   1.000
_cell.angle_alpha   90.00
_cell.angle_beta   90.00
_cell.angle_gamma   90.00
#
_symmetry.space_group_name_H-M   'P 1'
#
loop_
_entity.id
_entity.type
_entity.pdbx_description
1 polymer ?
#
loop_
_entity_poly.entity_id
_entity_poly.type
_entity_poly.pdbx_seq_one_letter_code
_entity_poly.pdbx_strand_id
1 'polypeptide(L)'
;MWPASFLSLSCFFSISWMCVCQSPTKQKSNAQRAVSARRVSTVGWWSVVDMNLIVVPHGLPNTTRHLYLDNNLLLTILSDSFIGLPLLLKLDLSHNRLVHLEPGALRDQVDSLSSLYLSFNLLETLDPEAFGDVRAQNNLSHNPWLCACRLQLAVPQLLFNPSSLAEVVCNTSEPEELGAQGMPFILVATYLDFCAELRSTTDVAMLITMFGWFTMVIFYLVNYVRHNQEDAIHHLEYLKSLPNRQGRIE
;
A
#
# COMPACT_ATOMS: atom_id res chain seq x y z
N MET A 1 22.67 -19.84 59.76
CA MET A 1 21.87 -19.08 58.77
C MET A 1 21.64 -17.67 59.28
N TRP A 2 22.09 -16.69 58.50
CA TRP A 2 22.01 -15.22 58.61
C TRP A 2 21.88 -14.70 57.14
N PRO A 3 21.66 -13.39 56.85
CA PRO A 3 21.20 -12.27 57.69
C PRO A 3 19.65 -12.15 57.58
N ALA A 4 18.90 -11.03 57.55
CA ALA A 4 19.07 -9.56 57.70
C ALA A 4 17.73 -9.01 58.27
N SER A 5 17.54 -7.89 58.98
CA SER A 5 18.32 -6.71 59.43
C SER A 5 17.95 -5.36 58.77
N PHE A 6 17.56 -4.41 59.64
CA PHE A 6 17.46 -2.95 59.49
C PHE A 6 16.20 -2.29 58.89
N LEU A 7 15.50 -1.56 59.77
CA LEU A 7 14.99 -0.23 59.44
C LEU A 7 16.16 0.68 59.07
N SER A 8 16.01 1.44 57.99
CA SER A 8 16.80 2.65 57.72
C SER A 8 15.91 3.64 56.96
N LEU A 9 15.77 4.85 57.50
CA LEU A 9 15.38 6.00 56.68
C LEU A 9 16.58 6.36 55.80
N SER A 10 16.36 6.50 54.49
CA SER A 10 17.16 7.39 53.65
C SER A 10 16.42 7.71 52.37
N CYS A 11 16.17 9.00 52.13
CA CYS A 11 15.91 9.51 50.79
C CYS A 11 17.11 9.19 49.88
N PHE A 12 16.89 8.91 48.60
CA PHE A 12 17.69 9.53 47.53
C PHE A 12 16.95 9.48 46.19
N PHE A 13 17.23 10.45 45.33
CA PHE A 13 16.83 10.47 43.92
C PHE A 13 17.51 9.32 43.16
N SER A 14 16.78 8.57 42.32
CA SER A 14 17.07 8.50 40.87
C SER A 14 16.06 7.64 40.07
N ILE A 15 15.84 8.07 38.83
CA ILE A 15 15.43 7.39 37.58
C ILE A 15 14.97 5.90 37.63
N SER A 16 13.77 5.68 37.06
CA SER A 16 13.13 4.42 36.58
C SER A 16 12.60 3.36 37.57
N TRP A 17 11.30 3.02 37.37
CA TRP A 17 10.52 1.82 37.77
C TRP A 17 10.73 1.21 39.18
N MET A 18 9.72 0.92 40.01
CA MET A 18 8.25 0.98 39.87
C MET A 18 7.57 0.85 41.27
N CYS A 19 6.27 1.13 41.33
CA CYS A 19 5.30 0.69 42.36
C CYS A 19 5.47 1.12 43.84
N VAL A 20 4.56 2.02 44.27
CA VAL A 20 3.90 1.94 45.59
C VAL A 20 2.40 1.81 45.35
N CYS A 21 1.75 0.82 45.99
CA CYS A 21 0.31 0.61 45.89
C CYS A 21 -0.42 1.20 47.10
N GLN A 22 -1.37 2.10 46.86
CA GLN A 22 -2.43 2.46 47.80
C GLN A 22 -3.79 2.29 47.08
N SER A 23 -4.79 1.74 47.78
CA SER A 23 -6.07 1.27 47.23
C SER A 23 -7.25 2.14 47.73
N PRO A 24 -8.52 1.94 47.28
CA PRO A 24 -9.00 2.14 45.92
C PRO A 24 -10.18 3.13 45.87
N THR A 25 -9.99 4.34 45.34
CA THR A 25 -11.08 5.30 45.09
C THR A 25 -11.75 5.03 43.74
N LYS A 26 -12.90 4.35 43.75
CA LYS A 26 -13.74 4.10 42.56
C LYS A 26 -14.38 5.39 42.02
N GLN A 27 -13.61 6.21 41.32
CA GLN A 27 -14.14 7.33 40.55
C GLN A 27 -14.56 6.84 39.16
N LYS A 28 -15.75 6.22 39.08
CA LYS A 28 -16.39 5.85 37.80
C LYS A 28 -16.84 7.12 37.06
N SER A 29 -15.92 7.78 36.38
CA SER A 29 -16.23 8.93 35.51
C SER A 29 -15.41 8.89 34.22
N ASN A 30 -15.66 7.86 33.41
CA ASN A 30 -15.61 8.01 31.96
C ASN A 30 -16.95 7.54 31.41
N ALA A 31 -17.79 8.50 31.06
CA ALA A 31 -19.07 8.23 30.43
C ALA A 31 -18.80 7.69 29.02
N GLN A 32 -18.87 6.37 28.87
CA GLN A 32 -19.21 5.77 27.59
C GLN A 32 -20.59 6.33 27.22
N ARG A 33 -20.60 7.43 26.46
CA ARG A 33 -21.80 7.89 25.77
C ARG A 33 -22.22 6.75 24.86
N ALA A 34 -23.25 6.02 25.27
CA ALA A 34 -23.94 5.08 24.40
C ALA A 34 -24.38 5.89 23.18
N VAL A 35 -23.68 5.68 22.06
CA VAL A 35 -23.94 6.40 20.82
C VAL A 35 -25.38 6.12 20.43
N SER A 36 -26.17 7.17 20.31
CA SER A 36 -27.56 7.08 19.85
C SER A 36 -27.58 6.85 18.33
N ALA A 37 -27.05 5.71 17.90
CA ALA A 37 -27.24 5.19 16.56
C ALA A 37 -28.76 5.12 16.32
N ARG A 38 -29.25 5.98 15.42
CA ARG A 38 -30.68 6.07 15.10
C ARG A 38 -31.07 4.74 14.46
N ARG A 39 -31.69 3.85 15.24
CA ARG A 39 -32.01 2.47 14.85
C ARG A 39 -33.11 2.46 13.76
N VAL A 40 -32.71 2.73 12.52
CA VAL A 40 -33.44 2.31 11.33
C VAL A 40 -33.15 0.82 11.17
N SER A 41 -34.01 -0.02 11.74
CA SER A 41 -33.82 -1.47 11.73
C SER A 41 -34.21 -2.10 10.39
N THR A 42 -33.47 -1.76 9.34
CA THR A 42 -33.42 -2.52 8.09
C THR A 42 -32.23 -3.48 8.14
N VAL A 43 -32.47 -4.76 7.87
CA VAL A 43 -31.45 -5.82 8.05
C VAL A 43 -30.23 -5.54 7.17
N GLY A 44 -29.05 -5.45 7.79
CA GLY A 44 -27.79 -5.16 7.10
C GLY A 44 -27.50 -3.68 6.83
N TRP A 45 -28.23 -2.75 7.44
CA TRP A 45 -27.96 -1.30 7.34
C TRP A 45 -27.34 -0.77 8.63
N TRP A 46 -26.21 -0.10 8.51
CA TRP A 46 -25.51 0.56 9.61
C TRP A 46 -25.17 2.00 9.22
N SER A 47 -25.49 2.95 10.10
CA SER A 47 -25.28 4.37 9.88
C SER A 47 -24.81 5.02 11.17
N VAL A 48 -23.65 5.69 11.11
CA VAL A 48 -23.01 6.39 12.23
C VAL A 48 -22.46 7.73 11.70
N VAL A 49 -23.37 8.69 11.54
CA VAL A 49 -23.19 10.00 10.89
C VAL A 49 -23.19 11.10 11.95
N ASP A 50 -22.47 12.21 11.71
CA ASP A 50 -22.34 13.36 12.62
C ASP A 50 -21.77 13.03 14.02
N MET A 51 -20.96 11.97 14.12
CA MET A 51 -20.47 11.44 15.39
C MET A 51 -19.03 11.86 15.75
N ASN A 52 -18.39 12.72 14.93
CA ASN A 52 -16.99 13.13 15.06
C ASN A 52 -16.01 11.93 15.13
N LEU A 53 -16.31 10.83 14.43
CA LEU A 53 -15.44 9.66 14.39
C LEU A 53 -14.12 9.98 13.69
N ILE A 54 -13.00 9.55 14.30
CA ILE A 54 -11.64 9.68 13.74
C ILE A 54 -11.10 8.36 13.17
N VAL A 55 -11.70 7.23 13.55
CA VAL A 55 -11.36 5.86 13.12
C VAL A 55 -12.67 5.08 12.92
N VAL A 56 -12.67 4.11 12.00
CA VAL A 56 -13.80 3.21 11.74
C VAL A 56 -14.10 2.35 12.99
N PRO A 57 -15.36 2.24 13.43
CA PRO A 57 -15.69 1.48 14.64
C PRO A 57 -15.58 -0.03 14.40
N HIS A 58 -14.72 -0.70 15.19
CA HIS A 58 -14.62 -2.17 15.18
C HIS A 58 -15.88 -2.84 15.77
N GLY A 59 -16.13 -4.10 15.39
CA GLY A 59 -17.24 -4.91 15.92
C GLY A 59 -18.58 -4.70 15.21
N LEU A 60 -18.57 -4.11 14.01
CA LEU A 60 -19.70 -4.13 13.08
C LEU A 60 -20.09 -5.59 12.75
N PRO A 61 -21.38 -5.94 12.64
CA PRO A 61 -21.79 -7.31 12.40
C PRO A 61 -21.52 -7.73 10.94
N ASN A 62 -21.13 -9.00 10.76
CA ASN A 62 -20.87 -9.61 9.46
C ASN A 62 -22.07 -9.65 8.49
N THR A 63 -23.28 -9.33 8.96
CA THR A 63 -24.49 -9.18 8.15
C THR A 63 -24.65 -7.79 7.53
N THR A 64 -23.71 -6.87 7.75
CA THR A 64 -23.73 -5.51 7.19
C THR A 64 -23.58 -5.52 5.67
N ARG A 65 -24.49 -4.82 5.00
CA ARG A 65 -24.54 -4.63 3.53
C ARG A 65 -24.39 -3.16 3.13
N HIS A 66 -24.86 -2.25 3.97
CA HIS A 66 -24.76 -0.81 3.74
C HIS A 66 -24.17 -0.17 4.99
N LEU A 67 -23.01 0.47 4.84
CA LEU A 67 -22.28 1.16 5.91
C LEU A 67 -22.15 2.64 5.55
N TYR A 68 -22.75 3.49 6.38
CA TYR A 68 -22.72 4.94 6.26
C TYR A 68 -21.90 5.53 7.41
N LEU A 69 -20.77 6.13 7.06
CA LEU A 69 -19.83 6.82 7.96
C LEU A 69 -19.57 8.25 7.45
N ASP A 70 -20.47 8.79 6.64
CA ASP A 70 -20.41 10.15 6.15
C ASP A 70 -20.49 11.19 7.27
N ASN A 71 -20.05 12.42 6.97
CA ASN A 71 -20.03 13.55 7.91
C ASN A 71 -19.33 13.22 9.24
N ASN A 72 -18.10 12.72 9.14
CA ASN A 72 -17.22 12.42 10.28
C ASN A 72 -15.84 13.08 10.09
N LEU A 73 -14.86 12.68 10.90
CA LEU A 73 -13.50 13.24 10.93
C LEU A 73 -12.45 12.15 10.63
N LEU A 74 -12.81 11.13 9.85
CA LEU A 74 -11.90 10.04 9.49
C LEU A 74 -10.73 10.61 8.67
N LEU A 75 -9.49 10.29 9.07
CA LEU A 75 -8.26 10.79 8.44
C LEU A 75 -7.60 9.76 7.49
N THR A 76 -7.73 8.48 7.81
CA THR A 76 -7.24 7.36 7.02
C THR A 76 -8.16 6.15 7.23
N ILE A 77 -8.16 5.24 6.26
CA ILE A 77 -8.78 3.92 6.38
C ILE A 77 -7.66 2.90 6.50
N LEU A 78 -7.59 2.25 7.66
CA LEU A 78 -6.64 1.17 7.94
C LEU A 78 -7.00 -0.09 7.15
N SER A 79 -5.98 -0.88 6.83
CA SER A 79 -6.06 -2.20 6.20
C SER A 79 -6.99 -3.20 6.91
N ASP A 80 -7.25 -3.02 8.21
CA ASP A 80 -8.13 -3.87 9.02
C ASP A 80 -9.56 -3.32 9.23
N SER A 81 -9.85 -2.11 8.74
CA SER A 81 -11.08 -1.34 9.08
C SER A 81 -12.40 -2.07 8.76
N PHE A 82 -12.41 -2.90 7.72
CA PHE A 82 -13.61 -3.58 7.22
C PHE A 82 -13.51 -5.11 7.29
N ILE A 83 -12.49 -5.66 7.97
CA ILE A 83 -12.34 -7.11 8.15
C ILE A 83 -13.61 -7.69 8.80
N GLY A 84 -14.09 -8.80 8.26
CA GLY A 84 -15.30 -9.47 8.75
C GLY A 84 -16.62 -8.91 8.22
N LEU A 85 -16.61 -8.02 7.22
CA LEU A 85 -17.79 -7.51 6.51
C LEU A 85 -17.93 -8.07 5.07
N PRO A 86 -18.04 -9.39 4.86
CA PRO A 86 -18.00 -10.02 3.53
C PRO A 86 -19.26 -9.79 2.68
N LEU A 87 -20.28 -9.12 3.22
CA LEU A 87 -21.54 -8.82 2.55
C LEU A 87 -21.69 -7.32 2.22
N LEU A 88 -20.64 -6.52 2.42
CA LEU A 88 -20.68 -5.06 2.26
C LEU A 88 -20.85 -4.68 0.78
N LEU A 89 -22.02 -4.17 0.42
CA LEU A 89 -22.41 -3.75 -0.93
C LEU A 89 -22.18 -2.25 -1.16
N LYS A 90 -22.47 -1.42 -0.15
CA LYS A 90 -22.30 0.04 -0.22
C LYS A 90 -21.54 0.55 1.00
N LEU A 91 -20.52 1.36 0.74
CA LEU A 91 -19.74 2.09 1.72
C LEU A 91 -19.81 3.59 1.41
N ASP A 92 -20.29 4.38 2.37
CA ASP A 92 -20.32 5.84 2.30
C ASP A 92 -19.32 6.44 3.30
N LEU A 93 -18.29 7.09 2.77
CA LEU A 93 -17.22 7.79 3.49
C LEU A 93 -17.16 9.27 3.06
N SER A 94 -18.22 9.79 2.44
CA SER A 94 -18.27 11.17 1.97
C SER A 94 -18.20 12.18 3.13
N HIS A 95 -17.78 13.42 2.86
CA HIS A 95 -17.69 14.48 3.87
C HIS A 95 -16.85 14.08 5.11
N ASN A 96 -15.69 13.48 4.85
CA ASN A 96 -14.69 13.14 5.87
C ASN A 96 -13.40 13.97 5.64
N ARG A 97 -12.27 13.54 6.23
CA ARG A 97 -10.96 14.19 6.08
C ARG A 97 -9.91 13.20 5.58
N LEU A 98 -10.32 12.21 4.80
CA LEU A 98 -9.45 11.13 4.34
C LEU A 98 -8.37 11.70 3.43
N VAL A 99 -7.11 11.48 3.79
CA VAL A 99 -5.93 11.90 3.00
C VAL A 99 -5.43 10.77 2.10
N HIS A 100 -5.51 9.53 2.60
CA HIS A 100 -5.21 8.31 1.87
C HIS A 100 -5.99 7.13 2.47
N LEU A 101 -5.94 5.99 1.78
CA LEU A 101 -6.35 4.68 2.29
C LEU A 101 -5.08 3.81 2.39
N GLU A 102 -4.96 2.95 3.40
CA GLU A 102 -3.83 2.03 3.48
C GLU A 102 -3.87 0.97 2.34
N PRO A 103 -2.70 0.46 1.89
CA PRO A 103 -2.63 -0.73 1.05
C PRO A 103 -3.46 -1.88 1.63
N GLY A 104 -4.34 -2.45 0.80
CA GLY A 104 -5.25 -3.53 1.19
C GLY A 104 -6.53 -3.11 1.93
N ALA A 105 -6.80 -1.81 2.17
CA ALA A 105 -7.98 -1.31 2.89
C ALA A 105 -9.34 -1.87 2.44
N LEU A 106 -9.48 -2.26 1.16
CA LEU A 106 -10.72 -2.82 0.61
C LEU A 106 -10.55 -4.26 0.06
N ARG A 107 -9.44 -4.93 0.38
CA ARG A 107 -9.07 -6.24 -0.19
C ARG A 107 -10.08 -7.34 0.11
N ASP A 108 -10.72 -7.30 1.27
CA ASP A 108 -11.72 -8.29 1.68
C ASP A 108 -13.11 -8.06 1.05
N GLN A 109 -13.29 -6.95 0.33
CA GLN A 109 -14.57 -6.51 -0.25
C GLN A 109 -14.61 -6.56 -1.78
N VAL A 110 -13.59 -7.14 -2.43
CA VAL A 110 -13.46 -7.28 -3.90
C VAL A 110 -14.72 -7.86 -4.54
N ASP A 111 -15.28 -8.93 -3.97
CA ASP A 111 -16.45 -9.63 -4.51
C ASP A 111 -17.80 -9.01 -4.10
N SER A 112 -17.83 -8.17 -3.05
CA SER A 112 -19.08 -7.67 -2.45
C SER A 112 -19.37 -6.21 -2.78
N LEU A 113 -18.35 -5.34 -2.86
CA LEU A 113 -18.55 -3.90 -2.91
C LEU A 113 -19.00 -3.44 -4.30
N SER A 114 -20.22 -2.91 -4.36
CA SER A 114 -20.83 -2.37 -5.57
C SER A 114 -20.82 -0.83 -5.61
N SER A 115 -20.71 -0.15 -4.46
CA SER A 115 -20.69 1.32 -4.41
C SER A 115 -19.79 1.87 -3.29
N LEU A 116 -18.95 2.85 -3.63
CA LEU A 116 -17.99 3.50 -2.74
C LEU A 116 -18.04 5.03 -2.91
N TYR A 117 -18.46 5.75 -1.88
CA TYR A 117 -18.53 7.21 -1.92
C TYR A 117 -17.40 7.80 -1.09
N LEU A 118 -16.50 8.54 -1.74
CA LEU A 118 -15.32 9.19 -1.16
C LEU A 118 -15.31 10.70 -1.46
N SER A 119 -16.42 11.26 -1.95
CA SER A 119 -16.54 12.67 -2.27
C SER A 119 -16.41 13.59 -1.06
N PHE A 120 -15.93 14.82 -1.26
CA PHE A 120 -15.68 15.78 -0.18
C PHE A 120 -14.74 15.22 0.90
N ASN A 121 -13.55 14.79 0.46
CA ASN A 121 -12.43 14.36 1.31
C ASN A 121 -11.17 15.17 0.95
N LEU A 122 -10.01 14.73 1.44
CA LEU A 122 -8.71 15.35 1.23
C LEU A 122 -7.76 14.43 0.44
N LEU A 123 -8.30 13.56 -0.41
CA LEU A 123 -7.52 12.60 -1.18
C LEU A 123 -6.74 13.34 -2.29
N GLU A 124 -5.42 13.25 -2.24
CA GLU A 124 -4.54 13.81 -3.27
C GLU A 124 -4.23 12.78 -4.36
N THR A 125 -4.21 11.48 -4.03
CA THR A 125 -3.87 10.41 -4.98
C THR A 125 -4.66 9.14 -4.73
N LEU A 126 -4.64 8.24 -5.71
CA LEU A 126 -5.26 6.92 -5.63
C LEU A 126 -4.16 5.86 -5.69
N ASP A 127 -4.05 5.06 -4.64
CA ASP A 127 -3.11 3.94 -4.61
C ASP A 127 -3.82 2.66 -5.09
N PRO A 128 -3.38 2.02 -6.21
CA PRO A 128 -3.95 0.76 -6.67
C PRO A 128 -3.95 -0.32 -5.60
N GLU A 129 -2.96 -0.35 -4.70
CA GLU A 129 -2.86 -1.37 -3.65
C GLU A 129 -3.96 -1.21 -2.58
N ALA A 130 -4.46 0.00 -2.34
CA ALA A 130 -5.51 0.26 -1.36
C ALA A 130 -6.88 -0.28 -1.80
N PHE A 131 -7.18 -0.19 -3.09
CA PHE A 131 -8.42 -0.68 -3.70
C PHE A 131 -8.31 -2.14 -4.19
N GLY A 132 -7.10 -2.61 -4.51
CA GLY A 132 -6.90 -3.95 -5.09
C GLY A 132 -7.73 -4.15 -6.36
N ASP A 133 -8.37 -5.31 -6.48
CA ASP A 133 -9.21 -5.67 -7.63
C ASP A 133 -10.69 -5.23 -7.48
N VAL A 134 -11.04 -4.35 -6.54
CA VAL A 134 -12.43 -3.94 -6.25
C VAL A 134 -13.08 -3.23 -7.44
N ARG A 135 -14.25 -3.73 -7.88
CA ARG A 135 -15.02 -3.22 -9.03
C ARG A 135 -16.31 -2.50 -8.59
N ALA A 136 -16.15 -1.45 -7.79
CA ALA A 136 -17.26 -0.65 -7.26
C ALA A 136 -17.53 0.63 -8.07
N GLN A 137 -18.81 1.02 -8.16
CA GLN A 137 -19.17 2.37 -8.62
C GLN A 137 -18.69 3.39 -7.59
N ASN A 138 -17.87 4.35 -8.02
CA ASN A 138 -17.21 5.30 -7.15
C ASN A 138 -17.78 6.73 -7.29
N ASN A 139 -17.69 7.54 -6.23
CA ASN A 139 -17.72 8.99 -6.33
C ASN A 139 -16.46 9.57 -5.70
N LEU A 140 -15.67 10.29 -6.50
CA LEU A 140 -14.36 10.87 -6.16
C LEU A 140 -14.35 12.41 -6.27
N SER A 141 -15.49 13.02 -6.58
CA SER A 141 -15.63 14.46 -6.73
C SER A 141 -15.20 15.23 -5.47
N HIS A 142 -14.82 16.49 -5.62
CA HIS A 142 -14.49 17.37 -4.49
C HIS A 142 -13.38 16.82 -3.58
N ASN A 143 -12.28 16.39 -4.20
CA ASN A 143 -11.03 16.01 -3.53
C ASN A 143 -9.87 16.81 -4.17
N PRO A 144 -8.81 17.14 -3.43
CA PRO A 144 -7.68 17.95 -3.91
C PRO A 144 -6.69 17.14 -4.77
N TRP A 145 -7.16 16.54 -5.86
CA TRP A 145 -6.37 15.61 -6.67
C TRP A 145 -5.06 16.22 -7.20
N LEU A 146 -3.94 15.55 -6.89
CA LEU A 146 -2.63 15.76 -7.49
C LEU A 146 -2.54 14.92 -8.77
N CYS A 147 -2.62 15.60 -9.91
CA CYS A 147 -2.51 14.98 -11.22
C CYS A 147 -1.05 14.73 -11.59
N ALA A 148 -0.61 13.50 -11.33
CA ALA A 148 0.74 13.00 -11.53
C ALA A 148 0.71 11.55 -12.03
N CYS A 149 1.88 10.97 -12.32
CA CYS A 149 2.00 9.61 -12.87
C CYS A 149 1.25 8.54 -12.03
N ARG A 150 1.28 8.61 -10.69
CA ARG A 150 0.54 7.67 -9.83
C ARG A 150 -0.97 7.62 -10.14
N LEU A 151 -1.59 8.78 -10.33
CA LEU A 151 -3.03 8.86 -10.65
C LEU A 151 -3.31 8.29 -12.05
N GLN A 152 -2.42 8.53 -13.02
CA GLN A 152 -2.50 7.98 -14.37
C GLN A 152 -2.38 6.45 -14.40
N LEU A 153 -1.54 5.86 -13.54
CA LEU A 153 -1.40 4.40 -13.40
C LEU A 153 -2.58 3.76 -12.65
N ALA A 154 -3.25 4.50 -11.77
CA ALA A 154 -4.37 4.00 -10.99
C ALA A 154 -5.69 3.92 -11.79
N VAL A 155 -5.97 4.91 -12.64
CA VAL A 155 -7.23 5.00 -13.40
C VAL A 155 -7.58 3.75 -14.23
N PRO A 156 -6.65 3.05 -14.90
CA PRO A 156 -6.99 1.83 -15.67
C PRO A 156 -7.36 0.61 -14.82
N GLN A 157 -6.80 0.48 -13.61
CA GLN A 157 -7.08 -0.66 -12.71
C GLN A 157 -8.42 -0.47 -12.00
N LEU A 158 -8.70 0.78 -11.66
CA LEU A 158 -9.94 1.18 -11.03
C LEU A 158 -11.03 1.21 -12.10
N LEU A 159 -11.86 0.15 -12.13
CA LEU A 159 -13.03 -0.03 -13.01
C LEU A 159 -14.18 0.94 -12.66
N PHE A 160 -13.82 2.21 -12.57
CA PHE A 160 -14.67 3.34 -12.31
C PHE A 160 -15.58 3.59 -13.51
N ASN A 161 -16.83 3.96 -13.23
CA ASN A 161 -17.71 4.43 -14.27
C ASN A 161 -17.08 5.68 -14.93
N PRO A 162 -17.10 5.80 -16.28
CA PRO A 162 -16.50 6.95 -16.96
C PRO A 162 -17.10 8.29 -16.51
N SER A 163 -18.35 8.28 -16.03
CA SER A 163 -19.01 9.42 -15.37
C SER A 163 -18.23 9.94 -14.16
N SER A 164 -17.72 9.05 -13.30
CA SER A 164 -17.02 9.40 -12.06
C SER A 164 -15.61 9.95 -12.30
N LEU A 165 -14.97 9.53 -13.41
CA LEU A 165 -13.65 10.04 -13.83
C LEU A 165 -13.71 11.47 -14.37
N ALA A 166 -14.86 11.91 -14.91
CA ALA A 166 -15.06 13.29 -15.33
C ALA A 166 -15.16 14.27 -14.15
N GLU A 167 -15.50 13.78 -12.95
CA GLU A 167 -15.59 14.58 -11.72
C GLU A 167 -14.26 14.69 -10.95
N VAL A 168 -13.22 13.94 -11.38
CA VAL A 168 -11.85 14.05 -10.87
C VAL A 168 -11.20 15.29 -11.50
N VAL A 169 -11.29 16.43 -10.82
CA VAL A 169 -10.64 17.69 -11.26
C VAL A 169 -9.30 17.86 -10.57
N CYS A 170 -8.26 18.15 -11.35
CA CYS A 170 -6.91 18.40 -10.83
C CYS A 170 -6.87 19.67 -9.97
N ASN A 171 -6.47 19.55 -8.71
CA ASN A 171 -6.17 20.69 -7.85
C ASN A 171 -4.73 21.17 -8.01
N THR A 172 -3.81 20.23 -8.20
CA THR A 172 -2.37 20.44 -8.45
C THR A 172 -1.90 19.42 -9.51
N SER A 173 -0.70 19.61 -10.05
CA SER A 173 -0.11 18.63 -10.98
C SER A 173 1.40 18.53 -10.84
N GLU A 174 1.93 17.36 -11.15
CA GLU A 174 3.38 17.10 -11.19
C GLU A 174 3.73 16.49 -12.56
N PRO A 175 4.53 17.18 -13.41
CA PRO A 175 5.12 18.52 -13.19
C PRO A 175 4.09 19.67 -13.14
N GLU A 176 4.41 20.74 -12.41
CA GLU A 176 3.54 21.93 -12.29
C GLU A 176 3.38 22.67 -13.63
N GLU A 177 4.42 22.63 -14.49
CA GLU A 177 4.47 23.31 -15.79
C GLU A 177 3.41 22.83 -16.80
N LEU A 178 2.80 21.66 -16.57
CA LEU A 178 1.73 21.12 -17.43
C LEU A 178 0.41 21.90 -17.31
N GLY A 179 0.27 22.75 -16.28
CA GLY A 179 -0.89 23.64 -16.14
C GLY A 179 -2.23 22.92 -15.99
N ALA A 180 -2.23 21.69 -15.48
CA ALA A 180 -3.44 20.86 -15.43
C ALA A 180 -4.46 21.30 -14.36
N GLN A 181 -4.09 22.24 -13.48
CA GLN A 181 -4.95 22.78 -12.42
C GLN A 181 -6.30 23.28 -12.95
N GLY A 182 -7.39 22.84 -12.31
CA GLY A 182 -8.76 23.16 -12.68
C GLY A 182 -9.33 22.32 -13.83
N MET A 183 -8.54 21.44 -14.47
CA MET A 183 -9.01 20.60 -15.57
C MET A 183 -9.43 19.18 -15.10
N PRO A 184 -10.43 18.55 -15.74
CA PRO A 184 -10.77 17.15 -15.49
C PRO A 184 -9.62 16.21 -15.87
N PHE A 185 -9.24 15.31 -14.98
CA PHE A 185 -8.11 14.41 -15.18
C PHE A 185 -8.24 13.55 -16.43
N ILE A 186 -9.44 13.04 -16.72
CA ILE A 186 -9.70 12.22 -17.92
C ILE A 186 -9.41 12.97 -19.23
N LEU A 187 -9.59 14.30 -19.25
CA LEU A 187 -9.26 15.12 -20.41
C LEU A 187 -7.73 15.24 -20.52
N VAL A 188 -7.06 15.65 -19.44
CA VAL A 188 -5.62 15.91 -19.43
C VAL A 188 -4.80 14.63 -19.70
N ALA A 189 -5.17 13.51 -19.07
CA ALA A 189 -4.51 12.21 -19.23
C ALA A 189 -4.64 11.61 -20.64
N THR A 190 -5.50 12.16 -21.52
CA THR A 190 -5.53 11.75 -22.95
C THR A 190 -4.59 12.55 -23.85
N TYR A 191 -4.06 13.69 -23.37
CA TYR A 191 -3.19 14.58 -24.15
C TYR A 191 -1.79 14.72 -23.56
N LEU A 192 -1.64 14.55 -22.24
CA LEU A 192 -0.38 14.65 -21.51
C LEU A 192 -0.04 13.29 -20.88
N ASP A 193 1.22 12.87 -20.97
CA ASP A 193 1.74 11.68 -20.30
C ASP A 193 2.55 12.09 -19.07
N PHE A 194 1.92 12.07 -17.89
CA PHE A 194 2.58 12.35 -16.61
C PHE A 194 3.63 11.28 -16.26
N CYS A 195 3.63 10.11 -16.90
CA CYS A 195 4.56 9.02 -16.65
C CYS A 195 5.78 8.99 -17.60
N ALA A 196 5.92 9.97 -18.50
CA ALA A 196 7.01 9.99 -19.49
C ALA A 196 8.41 9.89 -18.87
N GLU A 197 8.67 10.62 -17.77
CA GLU A 197 9.96 10.60 -17.07
C GLU A 197 10.24 9.24 -16.41
N LEU A 198 9.23 8.66 -15.75
CA LEU A 198 9.35 7.32 -15.14
C LEU A 198 9.64 6.26 -16.22
N ARG A 199 8.95 6.33 -17.36
CA ARG A 199 9.19 5.42 -18.48
C ARG A 199 10.60 5.57 -19.05
N SER A 200 11.04 6.81 -19.30
CA SER A 200 12.39 7.13 -19.79
C SER A 200 13.48 6.52 -18.90
N THR A 201 13.38 6.70 -17.57
CA THR A 201 14.35 6.11 -16.63
C THR A 201 14.34 4.58 -16.65
N THR A 202 13.18 3.92 -16.77
CA THR A 202 13.11 2.46 -16.89
C THR A 202 13.71 1.94 -18.20
N ASP A 203 13.46 2.60 -19.33
CA ASP A 203 14.02 2.21 -20.64
C ASP A 203 15.56 2.34 -20.63
N VAL A 204 16.10 3.43 -20.08
CA VAL A 204 17.56 3.62 -19.93
C VAL A 204 18.17 2.59 -18.97
N ALA A 205 17.53 2.30 -17.84
CA ALA A 205 18.01 1.30 -16.90
C ALA A 205 18.00 -0.13 -17.50
N MET A 206 16.96 -0.49 -18.25
CA MET A 206 16.91 -1.75 -18.99
C MET A 206 18.02 -1.85 -20.04
N LEU A 207 18.32 -0.78 -20.78
CA LEU A 207 19.44 -0.77 -21.73
C LEU A 207 20.80 -0.95 -21.02
N ILE A 208 21.05 -0.24 -19.91
CA ILE A 208 22.30 -0.36 -19.14
C ILE A 208 22.47 -1.79 -18.61
N THR A 209 21.42 -2.37 -18.01
CA THR A 209 21.46 -3.76 -17.52
C THR A 209 21.63 -4.78 -18.63
N MET A 210 21.01 -4.56 -19.80
CA MET A 210 21.20 -5.40 -20.99
C MET A 210 22.65 -5.39 -21.48
N PHE A 211 23.27 -4.21 -21.62
CA PHE A 211 24.69 -4.10 -21.99
C PHE A 211 25.62 -4.71 -20.93
N GLY A 212 25.33 -4.52 -19.64
CA GLY A 212 26.04 -5.18 -18.54
C GLY A 212 25.96 -6.71 -18.61
N TRP A 213 24.79 -7.25 -18.92
CA TRP A 213 24.60 -8.70 -19.05
C TRP A 213 25.30 -9.27 -20.29
N PHE A 214 25.17 -8.61 -21.45
CA PHE A 214 25.89 -9.03 -22.66
C PHE A 214 27.42 -8.97 -22.50
N THR A 215 27.96 -7.91 -21.90
CA THR A 215 29.41 -7.82 -21.65
C THR A 215 29.90 -8.90 -20.69
N MET A 216 29.14 -9.22 -19.64
CA MET A 216 29.43 -10.34 -18.73
C MET A 216 29.38 -11.70 -19.45
N VAL A 217 28.35 -11.96 -20.26
CA VAL A 217 28.20 -13.22 -21.02
C VAL A 217 29.32 -13.37 -22.06
N ILE A 218 29.65 -12.31 -22.79
CA ILE A 218 30.76 -12.32 -23.77
C ILE A 218 32.10 -12.59 -23.06
N PHE A 219 32.36 -11.93 -21.94
CA PHE A 219 33.57 -12.15 -21.14
C PHE A 219 33.66 -13.59 -20.61
N TYR A 220 32.54 -14.11 -20.08
CA TYR A 220 32.44 -15.52 -19.66
C TYR A 220 32.74 -16.48 -20.80
N LEU A 221 32.13 -16.30 -21.98
CA LEU A 221 32.35 -17.15 -23.15
C LEU A 221 33.80 -17.10 -23.65
N VAL A 222 34.42 -15.91 -23.68
CA VAL A 222 35.83 -15.77 -24.07
C VAL A 222 36.76 -16.50 -23.10
N ASN A 223 36.56 -16.35 -21.80
CA ASN A 223 37.34 -17.06 -20.79
C ASN A 223 37.11 -18.58 -20.84
N TYR A 224 35.86 -19.01 -21.04
CA TYR A 224 35.49 -20.43 -21.16
C TYR A 224 36.12 -21.08 -22.39
N VAL A 225 36.09 -20.43 -23.56
CA VAL A 225 36.75 -20.93 -24.78
C VAL A 225 38.26 -20.96 -24.59
N ARG A 226 38.85 -19.91 -24.01
CA ARG A 226 40.29 -19.86 -23.74
C ARG A 226 40.75 -20.98 -22.81
N HIS A 227 40.04 -21.20 -21.71
CA HIS A 227 40.35 -22.25 -20.74
C HIS A 227 40.28 -23.64 -21.38
N ASN A 228 39.21 -23.93 -22.14
CA ASN A 228 39.10 -25.20 -22.88
C ASN A 228 40.19 -25.38 -23.96
N GLN A 229 40.68 -24.30 -24.57
CA GLN A 229 41.81 -24.36 -25.52
C GLN A 229 43.12 -24.68 -24.80
N GLU A 230 43.37 -24.06 -23.65
CA GLU A 230 44.55 -24.32 -22.81
C GLU A 230 44.54 -25.80 -22.32
N ASP A 231 43.41 -26.31 -21.84
CA ASP A 231 43.26 -27.72 -21.43
C ASP A 231 43.46 -28.70 -22.61
N ALA A 232 42.89 -28.40 -23.79
CA ALA A 232 43.06 -29.24 -24.99
C ALA A 232 44.53 -29.33 -25.45
N ILE A 233 45.31 -28.24 -25.31
CA ILE A 233 46.74 -28.23 -25.60
C ILE A 233 47.48 -29.13 -24.62
N HIS A 234 47.22 -29.02 -23.31
CA HIS A 234 47.85 -29.88 -22.30
C HIS A 234 47.52 -31.36 -22.47
N HIS A 235 46.27 -31.70 -22.83
CA HIS A 235 45.90 -33.08 -23.16
C HIS A 235 46.65 -33.62 -24.39
N LEU A 236 46.87 -32.79 -25.41
CA LEU A 236 47.65 -33.18 -26.60
C LEU A 236 49.13 -33.40 -26.26
N GLU A 237 49.71 -32.58 -25.39
CA GLU A 237 51.09 -32.75 -24.91
C GLU A 237 51.25 -34.03 -24.07
N TYR A 238 50.30 -34.32 -23.18
CA TYR A 238 50.26 -35.57 -22.44
C TYR A 238 50.25 -36.79 -23.39
N LEU A 239 49.35 -36.79 -24.39
CA LEU A 239 49.27 -37.86 -25.39
C LEU A 239 50.58 -38.03 -26.19
N LYS A 240 51.29 -36.95 -26.52
CA LYS A 240 52.60 -37.00 -27.19
C LYS A 240 53.71 -37.56 -26.30
N SER A 241 53.61 -37.41 -24.98
CA SER A 241 54.60 -37.93 -24.03
C SER A 241 54.46 -39.42 -23.71
N LEU A 242 53.33 -40.04 -24.09
CA LEU A 242 53.13 -41.48 -23.93
C LEU A 242 54.10 -42.27 -24.83
N PRO A 243 54.82 -43.28 -24.31
CA PRO A 243 55.78 -44.03 -25.09
C PRO A 243 55.09 -44.84 -26.20
N ASN A 244 55.51 -44.62 -27.44
CA ASN A 244 54.91 -45.30 -28.59
C ASN A 244 55.13 -46.83 -28.50
N ARG A 245 54.03 -47.59 -28.40
CA ARG A 245 54.07 -49.05 -28.22
C ARG A 245 54.14 -49.83 -29.54
N GLN A 246 54.48 -49.18 -30.66
CA GLN A 246 54.72 -49.81 -31.95
C GLN A 246 56.22 -50.04 -32.18
N GLY A 247 56.73 -51.09 -31.55
CA GLY A 247 58.15 -51.48 -31.61
C GLY A 247 58.46 -52.83 -30.95
N ARG A 248 57.49 -53.77 -30.91
CA ARG A 248 57.70 -55.16 -30.50
C ARG A 248 56.55 -56.07 -30.95
N ILE A 249 56.55 -56.45 -32.22
CA ILE A 249 56.18 -57.80 -32.67
C ILE A 249 57.33 -58.22 -33.60
N GLU A 250 57.77 -59.47 -33.43
CA GLU A 250 58.99 -60.06 -34.01
C GLU A 250 58.88 -60.37 -35.51
#